data_AF-A0A3P6BRZ9-F1
#
_entry.id   AF-A0A3P6BRZ9-F1
#
_cell.length_a   1.000
_cell.length_b   1.000
_cell.length_c   1.000
_cell.angle_alpha   90.00
_cell.angle_beta   90.00
_cell.angle_gamma   90.00
#
_symmetry.space_group_name_H-M   'P 1'
#
loop_
_entity.id
_entity.type
_entity.pdbx_description
1 polymer ?
#
loop_
_entity_poly.entity_id
_entity_poly.type
_entity_poly.pdbx_seq_one_letter_code
_entity_poly.pdbx_strand_id
1 'polypeptide(L)'
;MMRVVEDVFDGLKRRALNMQMINITQLSEYRKEGYPSIYRKQWEPLKEDQVLNPSSYSDCIDWCLPGAPDVWNQLVDAYIVDDHHFA
;
A
#
# COMPACT_ATOMS: atom_id res chain seq x y z
N MET A 1 -6.32 -2.53 -13.04
CA MET A 1 -5.37 -1.41 -13.16
C MET A 1 -3.92 -1.85 -13.32
N MET A 2 -3.55 -3.08 -12.93
CA MET A 2 -2.14 -3.54 -12.98
C MET A 2 -1.57 -3.86 -14.38
N ARG A 3 -2.41 -4.23 -15.37
CA ARG A 3 -1.93 -4.63 -16.71
C ARG A 3 -0.98 -3.64 -17.38
N VAL A 4 -1.31 -2.34 -17.34
CA VAL A 4 -0.46 -1.31 -17.94
C VAL A 4 0.90 -1.20 -17.23
N VAL A 5 0.91 -1.36 -15.91
CA VAL A 5 2.14 -1.33 -15.11
C VAL A 5 3.01 -2.55 -15.44
N GLU A 6 2.39 -3.73 -15.55
CA GLU A 6 3.04 -4.98 -15.96
C GLU A 6 3.67 -4.85 -17.37
N ASP A 7 2.91 -4.33 -18.34
CA ASP A 7 3.39 -4.14 -19.73
C ASP A 7 4.60 -3.19 -19.80
N VAL A 8 4.54 -2.07 -19.06
CA VAL A 8 5.66 -1.09 -18.99
C VAL A 8 6.86 -1.73 -18.31
N PHE A 9 6.64 -2.45 -17.22
CA PHE A 9 7.69 -3.12 -16.46
C PHE A 9 8.41 -4.19 -17.29
N ASP A 10 7.66 -4.98 -18.07
CA ASP A 10 8.22 -5.95 -19.01
C ASP A 10 9.00 -5.27 -20.15
N GLY A 11 8.56 -4.07 -20.57
CA GLY A 11 9.31 -3.22 -21.49
C GLY A 11 10.66 -2.77 -20.94
N LEU A 12 10.71 -2.41 -19.64
CA LEU A 12 11.94 -2.02 -18.96
C LEU A 12 12.88 -3.20 -18.73
N LYS A 13 12.37 -4.37 -18.34
CA LYS A 13 13.15 -5.61 -18.23
C LYS A 13 13.80 -6.01 -19.55
N ARG A 14 13.07 -5.91 -20.67
CA ARG A 14 13.61 -6.14 -22.03
C ARG A 14 14.76 -5.21 -22.41
N ARG A 15 14.89 -4.06 -21.75
CA ARG A 15 16.01 -3.12 -21.92
C ARG A 15 17.18 -3.40 -20.95
N ALA A 16 17.22 -4.59 -20.35
CA ALA A 16 18.25 -5.05 -19.43
C ALA A 16 18.36 -4.22 -18.12
N LEU A 17 17.28 -3.56 -17.70
CA LEU A 17 17.19 -2.98 -16.37
C LEU A 17 16.92 -4.08 -15.34
N ASN A 18 17.75 -4.17 -14.31
CA ASN A 18 17.52 -5.06 -13.18
C ASN A 18 16.48 -4.42 -12.24
N MET A 19 15.23 -4.88 -12.33
CA MET A 19 14.11 -4.35 -11.56
C MET A 19 13.19 -5.48 -11.13
N GLN A 20 12.63 -5.33 -9.92
CA GLN A 20 11.67 -6.27 -9.34
C GLN A 20 10.42 -5.53 -8.89
N MET A 21 9.26 -6.18 -9.09
CA MET A 21 7.96 -5.62 -8.76
C MET A 21 7.38 -6.42 -7.60
N ILE A 22 7.04 -5.72 -6.51
CA ILE A 22 6.27 -6.29 -5.41
C ILE A 22 4.80 -5.92 -5.65
N ASN A 23 4.02 -6.88 -6.16
CA ASN A 23 2.60 -6.67 -6.40
C ASN A 23 1.81 -6.83 -5.10
N ILE A 24 1.55 -5.71 -4.43
CA ILE A 24 0.78 -5.65 -3.18
C ILE A 24 -0.73 -5.47 -3.39
N THR A 25 -1.24 -5.41 -4.62
CA THR A 25 -2.63 -5.01 -4.88
C THR A 25 -3.63 -5.99 -4.29
N GLN A 26 -3.57 -7.26 -4.69
CA GLN A 26 -4.55 -8.27 -4.26
C GLN A 26 -4.50 -8.51 -2.75
N LEU A 27 -3.30 -8.58 -2.15
CA LEU A 27 -3.18 -8.78 -0.71
C LEU A 27 -3.77 -7.60 0.08
N SER A 28 -3.61 -6.38 -0.42
CA SER A 28 -4.10 -5.17 0.24
C SER A 28 -5.62 -5.01 0.11
N GLU A 29 -6.22 -5.49 -1.00
CA GLU A 29 -7.68 -5.49 -1.19
C GLU A 29 -8.43 -6.30 -0.12
N TYR A 30 -7.78 -7.31 0.47
CA TYR A 30 -8.35 -8.07 1.58
C TYR A 30 -8.36 -7.29 2.90
N ARG A 31 -7.58 -6.23 3.04
CA ARG A 31 -7.35 -5.50 4.30
C ARG A 31 -8.27 -4.29 4.45
N LYS A 32 -9.59 -4.47 4.26
CA LYS A 32 -10.60 -3.41 4.37
C LYS A 32 -10.70 -2.80 5.78
N GLU A 33 -10.24 -3.52 6.78
CA GLU A 33 -10.17 -3.09 8.17
C GLU A 33 -8.91 -2.29 8.51
N GLY A 34 -7.93 -2.21 7.59
CA GLY A 34 -6.65 -1.53 7.82
C GLY A 34 -6.68 -0.02 7.63
N TYR A 35 -7.81 0.55 7.19
CA TYR A 35 -7.97 1.98 6.93
C TYR A 35 -8.34 2.76 8.21
N PRO A 36 -7.87 4.02 8.37
CA PRO A 36 -8.20 4.87 9.52
C PRO A 36 -9.67 5.25 9.67
N SER A 37 -10.45 5.22 8.58
CA SER A 37 -11.82 5.76 8.59
C SER A 37 -11.83 7.19 9.16
N ILE A 38 -12.69 7.48 10.13
CA ILE A 38 -12.80 8.80 10.77
C ILE A 38 -11.67 9.11 11.76
N TYR A 39 -10.84 8.12 12.11
CA TYR A 39 -9.76 8.27 13.10
C TYR A 39 -8.46 8.83 12.50
N ARG A 40 -8.51 9.29 11.25
CA ARG A 40 -7.37 9.95 10.60
C ARG A 40 -7.01 11.25 11.32
N LYS A 41 -5.72 11.57 11.39
CA LYS A 41 -5.28 12.88 11.88
C LYS A 41 -5.58 13.93 10.80
N GLN A 42 -6.51 14.82 11.08
CA GLN A 42 -6.86 15.93 10.20
C GLN A 42 -6.14 17.20 10.66
N TRP A 43 -5.95 18.15 9.75
CA TRP A 43 -5.42 19.47 10.08
C TRP A 43 -6.27 20.18 11.14
N GLU A 44 -7.59 20.00 11.04
CA GLU A 44 -8.58 20.43 12.02
C GLU A 44 -9.40 19.22 12.48
N PRO A 45 -9.74 19.07 13.77
CA PRO A 45 -10.59 17.98 14.23
C PRO A 45 -11.94 17.94 13.50
N LEU A 46 -12.45 16.74 13.25
CA LEU A 46 -13.81 16.56 12.72
C LEU A 46 -14.83 17.16 13.70
N LYS A 47 -15.77 17.92 13.14
CA LYS A 47 -16.94 18.37 13.89
C LYS A 47 -17.88 17.19 14.16
N GLU A 48 -18.72 17.32 15.18
CA GLU A 48 -19.61 16.24 15.65
C GLU A 48 -20.55 15.73 14.53
N ASP A 49 -21.08 16.61 13.69
CA ASP A 49 -21.91 16.24 12.53
C ASP A 49 -21.14 15.40 11.48
N GLN A 50 -19.84 15.63 11.36
CA GLN A 50 -18.96 14.93 10.43
C GLN A 50 -18.59 13.53 10.98
N VAL A 51 -18.35 13.43 12.29
CA VAL A 51 -18.12 12.15 12.98
C VAL A 51 -19.36 11.25 12.86
N LEU A 52 -20.56 11.84 12.94
CA LEU A 52 -21.82 11.12 12.76
C LEU A 52 -22.11 10.73 11.29
N ASN A 53 -21.30 11.21 10.32
CA ASN A 53 -21.41 10.85 8.91
C ASN A 53 -20.11 10.19 8.37
N PRO A 54 -19.75 8.99 8.86
CA PRO A 54 -18.51 8.33 8.45
C PRO A 54 -18.48 7.98 6.96
N SER A 55 -19.63 7.79 6.30
CA SER A 55 -19.68 7.50 4.87
C SER A 55 -19.11 8.62 3.99
N SER A 56 -19.18 9.88 4.43
CA SER A 56 -18.64 11.03 3.69
C SER A 56 -17.26 11.47 4.17
N TYR A 57 -16.87 11.11 5.40
CA TYR A 57 -15.67 11.65 6.06
C TYR A 57 -14.62 10.60 6.46
N SER A 58 -14.83 9.33 6.09
CA SER A 58 -13.84 8.27 6.30
C SER A 58 -12.66 8.40 5.34
N ASP A 59 -11.46 8.21 5.88
CA ASP A 59 -10.30 7.85 5.08
C ASP A 59 -10.34 6.36 4.72
N CYS A 60 -10.40 6.07 3.43
CA CYS A 60 -10.37 4.72 2.87
C CYS A 60 -9.19 4.53 1.90
N ILE A 61 -8.17 5.39 2.00
CA ILE A 61 -7.00 5.39 1.12
C ILE A 61 -5.74 5.15 1.94
N ASP A 62 -5.60 5.89 3.04
CA ASP A 62 -4.45 5.77 3.94
C ASP A 62 -4.54 4.54 4.84
N TRP A 63 -3.42 4.15 5.47
CA TRP A 63 -3.36 2.97 6.32
C TRP A 63 -3.09 3.33 7.77
N CYS A 64 -3.75 2.64 8.69
CA CYS A 64 -3.34 2.63 10.08
C CYS A 64 -1.94 2.01 10.23
N LEU A 65 -1.20 2.50 11.23
CA LEU A 65 0.07 1.91 11.68
C LEU A 65 -0.03 1.54 13.16
N PRO A 66 0.38 0.32 13.57
CA PRO A 66 0.84 -0.79 12.72
C PRO A 66 -0.28 -1.35 11.81
N GLY A 67 0.05 -1.87 10.62
CA GLY A 67 -0.94 -2.26 9.61
C GLY A 67 -0.40 -2.90 8.33
N ALA A 68 -1.17 -2.80 7.23
CA ALA A 68 -0.81 -3.41 5.94
C ALA A 68 0.56 -2.95 5.40
N PRO A 69 0.97 -1.67 5.54
CA PRO A 69 2.29 -1.23 5.11
C PRO A 69 3.46 -1.96 5.78
N ASP A 70 3.28 -2.46 7.01
CA ASP A 70 4.32 -3.24 7.69
C ASP A 70 4.59 -4.57 6.96
N VAL A 71 3.54 -5.21 6.44
CA VAL A 71 3.67 -6.43 5.62
C VAL A 71 4.33 -6.11 4.28
N TRP A 72 4.04 -4.96 3.68
CA TRP A 72 4.70 -4.54 2.45
C TRP A 72 6.20 -4.34 2.67
N ASN A 73 6.58 -3.73 3.80
CA ASN A 73 7.98 -3.57 4.19
C ASN A 73 8.66 -4.92 4.44
N GLN A 74 7.97 -5.89 5.07
CA GLN A 74 8.51 -7.24 5.24
C GLN A 74 8.78 -7.95 3.90
N LEU A 75 7.96 -7.71 2.87
CA LEU A 75 8.21 -8.23 1.52
C LEU A 75 9.46 -7.59 0.88
N VAL A 76 9.67 -6.30 1.11
CA VAL A 76 10.89 -5.59 0.67
C VAL A 76 12.11 -6.13 1.39
N ASP A 77 12.05 -6.25 2.72
CA ASP A 77 13.14 -6.75 3.54
C ASP A 77 13.52 -8.19 3.14
N ALA A 78 12.53 -9.05 2.90
CA ALA A 78 12.77 -10.40 2.41
C ALA A 78 13.52 -10.40 1.07
N TYR A 79 13.16 -9.51 0.14
CA TYR A 79 13.83 -9.40 -1.15
C TYR A 79 15.29 -8.93 -1.00
N ILE A 80 15.53 -7.90 -0.18
CA ILE A 80 16.87 -7.35 0.06
C ILE A 80 17.78 -8.39 0.73
N VAL A 81 17.26 -9.10 1.74
CA VAL A 81 18.03 -10.10 2.48
C VAL A 81 18.33 -11.32 1.62
N ASP A 82 17.41 -11.75 0.75
CA ASP A 82 17.65 -12.87 -0.18
C ASP A 82 18.73 -12.52 -1.21
N ASP A 83 18.72 -11.30 -1.77
CA ASP A 83 19.73 -10.82 -2.72
C ASP A 83 21.15 -10.79 -2.10
N HIS A 84 21.25 -10.59 -0.78
CA HIS A 84 22.51 -10.66 -0.04
C HIS A 84 23.01 -12.08 0.27
N HIS A 85 22.20 -13.13 0.11
CA HIS A 85 22.64 -14.52 0.33
C HIS A 85 23.26 -15.16 -0.92
N PHE A 86 23.10 -14.56 -2.10
CA PHE A 86 23.64 -15.07 -3.37
C PHE A 86 24.81 -14.24 -3.93
N ALA A 87 25.31 -13.26 -3.17
CA ALA A 87 26.50 -12.45 -3.49
C ALA A 87 27.75 -12.92 -2.74
#